data_AF-A0ABD4QYE3-F1
#
_entry.id   AF-A0ABD4QYE3-F1
#
_cell.length_a   1.000
_cell.length_b   1.000
_cell.length_c   1.000
_cell.angle_alpha   90.00
_cell.angle_beta   90.00
_cell.angle_gamma   90.00
#
_symmetry.space_group_name_H-M   'P 1'
#
loop_
_entity.id
_entity.type
_entity.pdbx_description
1 polymer ?
#
loop_
_entity_poly.entity_id
_entity_poly.type
_entity_poly.pdbx_seq_one_letter_code
_entity_poly.pdbx_strand_id
1 'polypeptide(L)'
;MANQDTDLRCYLTNAGIAAENNSIQLGRKLPVKEMVFGSGLLADGSDPRLQTTMIQEEYAVPCGMLFDPESPTLLVFKSDLPADVGGFHIHEVAIRLEDGTLYGYARGKGDYKPTIEQGATDSVRYAVEMYTTNASNVECKVDLSKVYVDWEDLEVAMKKAEDDLSAHAGAPNPHPQYAMSANTQFLPYDPTRIYSVGEVCYTKAANGKVTYWEWYSNVESLAGKDPLNTANRRIGWANVTKPFYW
;
A
#
# COMPACT_ATOMS: atom_id res chain seq x y z
N MET A 1 -26.11 -26.92 15.28
CA MET A 1 -25.35 -25.89 16.00
C MET A 1 -23.94 -26.42 16.21
N ALA A 2 -22.92 -25.65 15.88
CA ALA A 2 -21.54 -26.01 16.22
C ALA A 2 -21.43 -26.22 17.74
N ASN A 3 -20.79 -27.31 18.17
CA ASN A 3 -20.49 -27.57 19.57
C ASN A 3 -19.39 -26.59 20.03
N GLN A 4 -19.25 -26.32 21.34
CA GLN A 4 -18.17 -25.49 21.87
C GLN A 4 -16.76 -26.02 21.52
N ASP A 5 -16.66 -27.28 21.10
CA ASP A 5 -15.42 -27.95 20.67
C ASP A 5 -15.21 -27.99 19.14
N THR A 6 -16.14 -27.46 18.34
CA THR A 6 -16.01 -27.50 16.87
C THR A 6 -14.88 -26.58 16.42
N ASP A 7 -13.90 -27.14 15.72
CA ASP A 7 -12.78 -26.39 15.17
C ASP A 7 -13.19 -25.60 13.92
N LEU A 8 -13.20 -24.28 14.05
CA LEU A 8 -13.62 -23.29 13.06
C LEU A 8 -12.43 -22.64 12.31
N ARG A 9 -11.20 -23.11 12.53
CA ARG A 9 -10.03 -22.54 11.85
C ARG A 9 -10.07 -22.84 10.35
N CYS A 10 -9.54 -21.91 9.56
CA CYS A 10 -9.29 -22.15 8.14
C CYS A 10 -8.00 -22.94 7.97
N TYR A 11 -8.10 -24.07 7.27
CA TYR A 11 -6.97 -24.91 6.93
C TYR A 11 -6.64 -24.79 5.46
N LEU A 12 -5.33 -24.67 5.19
CA LEU A 12 -4.80 -24.79 3.85
C LEU A 12 -5.01 -26.23 3.34
N THR A 13 -5.68 -26.37 2.20
CA THR A 13 -6.01 -27.70 1.65
C THR A 13 -4.78 -28.32 0.97
N ASN A 14 -4.80 -29.65 0.78
CA ASN A 14 -3.75 -30.34 0.03
C ASN A 14 -3.65 -29.86 -1.42
N ALA A 15 -4.80 -29.53 -2.04
CA ALA A 15 -4.85 -28.96 -3.38
C ALA A 15 -4.27 -27.53 -3.40
N GLY A 16 -4.55 -26.72 -2.38
CA GLY A 16 -3.97 -25.40 -2.19
C GLY A 16 -2.46 -25.42 -2.03
N ILE A 17 -1.92 -26.35 -1.23
CA ILE A 17 -0.46 -26.56 -1.10
C ILE A 17 0.16 -26.92 -2.46
N ALA A 18 -0.47 -27.82 -3.23
CA ALA A 18 0.02 -28.19 -4.54
C ALA A 18 0.01 -27.01 -5.52
N ALA A 19 -1.06 -26.19 -5.51
CA ALA A 19 -1.17 -25.00 -6.34
C ALA A 19 -0.13 -23.92 -5.96
N GLU A 20 0.13 -23.75 -4.66
CA GLU A 20 1.17 -22.86 -4.15
C GLU A 20 2.56 -23.30 -4.62
N ASN A 21 2.91 -24.57 -4.42
CA ASN A 21 4.19 -25.14 -4.86
C ASN A 21 4.39 -25.02 -6.38
N ASN A 22 3.33 -25.27 -7.17
CA ASN A 22 3.37 -25.09 -8.62
C ASN A 22 3.63 -23.62 -9.01
N SER A 23 2.98 -22.68 -8.33
CA SER A 23 3.16 -21.25 -8.60
C SER A 23 4.58 -20.77 -8.26
N ILE A 24 5.16 -21.27 -7.15
CA ILE A 24 6.57 -21.03 -6.80
C ILE A 24 7.50 -21.56 -7.90
N GLN A 25 7.29 -22.78 -8.37
CA GLN A 25 8.12 -23.38 -9.43
C GLN A 25 8.01 -22.61 -10.75
N LEU A 26 6.84 -22.08 -11.06
CA LEU A 26 6.59 -21.26 -12.26
C LEU A 26 7.04 -19.79 -12.09
N GLY A 27 7.48 -19.38 -10.89
CA GLY A 27 7.89 -18.01 -10.61
C GLY A 27 6.74 -16.99 -10.68
N ARG A 28 5.51 -17.41 -10.43
CA ARG A 28 4.31 -16.55 -10.43
C ARG A 28 3.63 -16.53 -9.07
N LYS A 29 2.92 -15.44 -8.77
CA LYS A 29 2.04 -15.38 -7.60
C LYS A 29 0.81 -16.26 -7.81
N LEU A 30 0.30 -16.82 -6.71
CA LEU A 30 -0.92 -17.63 -6.69
C LEU A 30 -2.14 -16.72 -6.60
N PRO A 31 -2.98 -16.61 -7.66
CA PRO A 31 -4.12 -15.71 -7.67
C PRO A 31 -5.32 -16.29 -6.92
N VAL A 32 -5.65 -15.67 -5.79
CA VAL A 32 -6.92 -15.89 -5.08
C VAL A 32 -8.00 -15.02 -5.72
N LYS A 33 -9.20 -15.57 -5.87
CA LYS A 33 -10.32 -14.93 -6.58
C LYS A 33 -11.48 -14.58 -5.66
N GLU A 34 -11.96 -15.54 -4.88
CA GLU A 34 -13.24 -15.39 -4.17
C GLU A 34 -13.32 -16.21 -2.88
N MET A 35 -14.14 -15.73 -1.95
CA MET A 35 -14.62 -16.46 -0.78
C MET A 35 -15.96 -17.11 -1.11
N VAL A 36 -16.10 -18.38 -0.80
CA VAL A 36 -17.28 -19.19 -1.11
C VAL A 36 -17.93 -19.60 0.21
N PHE A 37 -19.24 -19.38 0.30
CA PHE A 37 -20.07 -19.71 1.45
C PHE A 37 -21.01 -20.85 1.10
N GLY A 38 -21.22 -21.74 2.06
CA GLY A 38 -22.10 -22.89 1.87
C GLY A 38 -22.80 -23.31 3.14
N SER A 39 -23.85 -24.11 2.96
CA SER A 39 -24.62 -24.71 4.05
C SER A 39 -24.30 -26.20 4.26
N GLY A 40 -23.28 -26.71 3.59
CA GLY A 40 -22.83 -28.08 3.76
C GLY A 40 -22.15 -28.28 5.11
N LEU A 41 -22.48 -29.40 5.76
CA LEU A 41 -21.95 -29.73 7.08
C LEU A 41 -20.81 -30.75 6.95
N LEU A 42 -19.57 -30.29 7.10
CA LEU A 42 -18.43 -31.19 7.23
C LEU A 42 -18.44 -31.82 8.63
N ALA A 43 -18.42 -33.15 8.70
CA ALA A 43 -18.37 -33.85 9.99
C ALA A 43 -17.11 -33.45 10.79
N ASP A 44 -17.25 -33.29 12.10
CA ASP A 44 -16.17 -32.84 12.99
C ASP A 44 -14.93 -33.74 12.94
N GLY A 45 -15.12 -35.05 12.69
CA GLY A 45 -14.03 -36.02 12.54
C GLY A 45 -13.35 -36.03 11.16
N SER A 46 -13.87 -35.31 10.17
CA SER A 46 -13.29 -35.22 8.84
C SER A 46 -12.24 -34.11 8.78
N ASP A 47 -11.10 -34.37 8.14
CA ASP A 47 -10.04 -33.37 7.98
C ASP A 47 -10.43 -32.31 6.91
N PRO A 48 -10.54 -31.02 7.29
CA PRO A 48 -10.79 -29.92 6.35
C PRO A 48 -9.77 -29.84 5.19
N ARG A 49 -8.53 -30.29 5.40
CA ARG A 49 -7.45 -30.20 4.40
C ARG A 49 -7.67 -31.10 3.18
N LEU A 50 -8.52 -32.12 3.33
CA LEU A 50 -8.84 -33.07 2.27
C LEU A 50 -9.95 -32.55 1.35
N GLN A 51 -10.59 -31.42 1.67
CA GLN A 51 -11.64 -30.86 0.84
C GLN A 51 -11.08 -30.33 -0.48
N THR A 52 -11.70 -30.75 -1.57
CA THR A 52 -11.38 -30.30 -2.93
C THR A 52 -12.50 -29.46 -3.54
N THR A 53 -13.73 -29.58 -3.01
CA THR A 53 -14.92 -28.84 -3.42
C THR A 53 -15.76 -28.50 -2.20
N MET A 54 -16.66 -27.53 -2.33
CA MET A 54 -17.69 -27.27 -1.32
C MET A 54 -18.63 -28.47 -1.20
N ILE A 55 -19.17 -28.73 -0.02
CA ILE A 55 -20.18 -29.77 0.18
C ILE A 55 -21.52 -29.31 -0.41
N GLN A 56 -21.93 -28.08 -0.11
CA GLN A 56 -23.08 -27.39 -0.66
C GLN A 56 -22.78 -25.90 -0.80
N GLU A 57 -22.34 -25.50 -1.99
CA GLU A 57 -22.10 -24.10 -2.33
C GLU A 57 -23.41 -23.33 -2.49
N GLU A 58 -23.53 -22.21 -1.79
CA GLU A 58 -24.69 -21.31 -1.85
C GLU A 58 -24.34 -20.01 -2.57
N TYR A 59 -23.20 -19.40 -2.23
CA TYR A 59 -22.81 -18.13 -2.83
C TYR A 59 -21.30 -17.87 -2.79
N ALA A 60 -20.79 -17.17 -3.80
CA ALA A 60 -19.40 -16.77 -3.88
C ALA A 60 -19.27 -15.25 -4.03
N VAL A 61 -18.30 -14.67 -3.32
CA VAL A 61 -18.04 -13.23 -3.26
C VAL A 61 -16.56 -12.98 -3.53
N PRO A 62 -16.19 -11.99 -4.35
CA PRO A 62 -14.79 -11.54 -4.44
C PRO A 62 -14.24 -11.23 -3.04
N CYS A 63 -12.99 -11.61 -2.79
CA CYS A 63 -12.36 -11.32 -1.50
C CYS A 63 -11.17 -10.36 -1.65
N GLY A 64 -10.90 -9.61 -0.59
CA GLY A 64 -9.64 -8.92 -0.37
C GLY A 64 -8.72 -9.76 0.50
N MET A 65 -7.41 -9.58 0.36
CA MET A 65 -6.40 -10.22 1.20
C MET A 65 -5.52 -9.17 1.84
N LEU A 66 -5.27 -9.33 3.13
CA LEU A 66 -4.36 -8.51 3.93
C LEU A 66 -3.33 -9.42 4.59
N PHE A 67 -2.12 -8.91 4.74
CA PHE A 67 -1.10 -9.52 5.59
C PHE A 67 -1.27 -8.97 7.00
N ASP A 68 -1.15 -9.85 7.99
CA ASP A 68 -1.06 -9.40 9.38
C ASP A 68 0.31 -8.72 9.62
N PRO A 69 0.35 -7.49 10.17
CA PRO A 69 1.60 -6.78 10.42
C PRO A 69 2.51 -7.46 11.47
N GLU A 70 1.93 -8.17 12.43
CA GLU A 70 2.67 -8.87 13.49
C GLU A 70 3.10 -10.27 13.05
N SER A 71 2.34 -10.91 12.17
CA SER A 71 2.55 -12.28 11.71
C SER A 71 2.56 -12.39 10.17
N PRO A 72 3.72 -12.28 9.51
CA PRO A 72 3.81 -12.33 8.04
C PRO A 72 3.36 -13.64 7.39
N THR A 73 3.16 -14.71 8.17
CA THR A 73 2.65 -16.02 7.74
C THR A 73 1.12 -16.12 7.83
N LEU A 74 0.46 -15.13 8.44
CA LEU A 74 -0.98 -15.05 8.59
C LEU A 74 -1.58 -14.25 7.44
N LEU A 75 -2.46 -14.90 6.68
CA LEU A 75 -3.27 -14.28 5.65
C LEU A 75 -4.67 -14.04 6.20
N VAL A 76 -5.16 -12.81 6.05
CA VAL A 76 -6.52 -12.43 6.42
C VAL A 76 -7.31 -12.16 5.15
N PHE A 77 -8.31 -13.00 4.87
CA PHE A 77 -9.23 -12.83 3.76
C PHE A 77 -10.50 -12.13 4.25
N LYS A 78 -10.83 -10.97 3.68
CA LYS A 78 -12.07 -10.23 3.98
C LYS A 78 -13.00 -10.28 2.77
N SER A 79 -14.29 -10.53 2.99
CA SER A 79 -15.33 -10.35 1.98
C SER A 79 -16.61 -9.83 2.60
N ASP A 80 -17.40 -9.11 1.81
CA ASP A 80 -18.67 -8.53 2.23
C ASP A 80 -19.81 -9.32 1.60
N LEU A 81 -20.56 -10.07 2.41
CA LEU A 81 -21.74 -10.79 1.96
C LEU A 81 -22.91 -9.80 1.85
N PRO A 82 -23.48 -9.58 0.65
CA PRO A 82 -24.55 -8.60 0.45
C PRO A 82 -25.80 -8.86 1.28
N ALA A 83 -26.61 -7.82 1.51
CA ALA A 83 -27.85 -7.92 2.29
C ALA A 83 -28.94 -8.75 1.58
N ASP A 84 -29.00 -8.67 0.25
CA ASP A 84 -29.95 -9.38 -0.62
C ASP A 84 -29.66 -10.89 -0.73
N VAL A 85 -28.44 -11.31 -0.37
CA VAL A 85 -28.04 -12.72 -0.36
C VAL A 85 -28.17 -13.30 1.05
N GLY A 86 -28.92 -14.38 1.16
CA GLY A 86 -29.18 -15.08 2.43
C GLY A 86 -30.18 -16.21 2.27
N GLY A 87 -30.82 -16.60 3.38
CA GLY A 87 -31.78 -17.69 3.44
C GLY A 87 -31.17 -19.04 3.83
N PHE A 88 -29.86 -19.08 4.10
CA PHE A 88 -29.11 -20.28 4.42
C PHE A 88 -28.27 -20.11 5.71
N HIS A 89 -27.89 -21.24 6.30
CA HIS A 89 -26.95 -21.29 7.41
C HIS A 89 -25.52 -21.42 6.87
N ILE A 90 -24.60 -20.62 7.38
CA ILE A 90 -23.19 -20.68 6.95
C ILE A 90 -22.48 -21.76 7.76
N HIS A 91 -22.36 -22.95 7.17
CA HIS A 91 -21.74 -24.13 7.75
C HIS A 91 -20.35 -24.43 7.18
N GLU A 92 -20.01 -23.83 6.05
CA GLU A 92 -18.69 -23.94 5.43
C GLU A 92 -18.31 -22.63 4.75
N VAL A 93 -17.02 -22.32 4.79
CA VAL A 93 -16.43 -21.18 4.09
C VAL A 93 -15.13 -21.67 3.45
N ALA A 94 -14.92 -21.36 2.17
CA ALA A 94 -13.69 -21.69 1.48
C ALA A 94 -13.10 -20.50 0.72
N ILE A 95 -11.79 -20.53 0.54
CA ILE A 95 -11.04 -19.58 -0.30
C ILE A 95 -10.77 -20.26 -1.64
N ARG A 96 -11.25 -19.69 -2.73
CA ARG A 96 -11.16 -20.26 -4.09
C ARG A 96 -10.18 -19.48 -4.96
N LEU A 97 -9.33 -20.23 -5.66
CA LEU A 97 -8.37 -19.73 -6.64
C LEU A 97 -9.05 -19.44 -7.98
N GLU A 98 -8.33 -18.76 -8.87
CA GLU A 98 -8.81 -18.44 -10.22
C GLU A 98 -9.14 -19.68 -11.06
N ASP A 99 -8.44 -20.80 -10.82
CA ASP A 99 -8.67 -22.08 -11.51
C ASP A 99 -9.80 -22.94 -10.89
N GLY A 100 -10.46 -22.42 -9.85
CA GLY A 100 -11.53 -23.11 -9.12
C GLY A 100 -11.06 -24.01 -7.98
N THR A 101 -9.75 -24.18 -7.78
CA THR A 101 -9.19 -24.96 -6.68
C THR A 101 -9.49 -24.29 -5.33
N LEU A 102 -9.91 -25.07 -4.34
CA LEU A 102 -10.02 -24.59 -2.97
C LEU A 102 -8.63 -24.45 -2.36
N TYR A 103 -8.20 -23.23 -2.09
CA TYR A 103 -6.95 -22.93 -1.41
C TYR A 103 -7.05 -23.22 0.10
N GLY A 104 -8.11 -22.71 0.73
CA GLY A 104 -8.39 -22.88 2.14
C GLY A 104 -9.83 -23.31 2.38
N TYR A 105 -10.06 -24.07 3.45
CA TYR A 105 -11.39 -24.50 3.87
C TYR A 105 -11.54 -24.33 5.39
N ALA A 106 -12.66 -23.76 5.80
CA ALA A 106 -13.04 -23.55 7.19
C ALA A 106 -14.46 -24.07 7.45
N ARG A 107 -14.68 -24.59 8.65
CA ARG A 107 -16.04 -24.88 9.13
C ARG A 107 -16.70 -23.57 9.57
N GLY A 108 -17.96 -23.39 9.21
CA GLY A 108 -18.80 -22.29 9.67
C GLY A 108 -19.51 -22.64 10.97
N LYS A 109 -19.77 -21.61 11.78
CA LYS A 109 -20.48 -21.75 13.07
C LYS A 109 -21.95 -22.20 12.91
N GLY A 110 -22.52 -22.04 11.71
CA GLY A 110 -23.92 -22.30 11.41
C GLY A 110 -24.85 -21.13 11.67
N ASP A 111 -24.29 -19.91 11.73
CA ASP A 111 -25.08 -18.70 11.89
C ASP A 111 -25.99 -18.51 10.66
N TYR A 112 -27.25 -18.15 10.91
CA TYR A 112 -28.24 -17.92 9.85
C TYR A 112 -28.05 -16.52 9.25
N LYS A 113 -27.94 -16.44 7.93
CA LYS A 113 -27.94 -15.17 7.21
C LYS A 113 -29.36 -14.88 6.72
N PRO A 114 -30.11 -13.95 7.33
CA PRO A 114 -31.42 -13.57 6.82
C PRO A 114 -31.32 -12.79 5.50
N THR A 115 -32.40 -12.83 4.72
CA THR A 115 -32.59 -11.99 3.52
C THR A 115 -33.25 -10.65 3.87
N ILE A 116 -33.27 -9.72 2.91
CA ILE A 116 -33.95 -8.42 3.06
C ILE A 116 -35.44 -8.59 3.41
N GLU A 117 -36.12 -9.56 2.81
CA GLU A 117 -37.54 -9.86 3.11
C GLU A 117 -37.75 -10.34 4.55
N GLN A 118 -36.72 -10.93 5.16
CA GLN A 118 -36.71 -11.38 6.54
C GLN A 118 -36.19 -10.33 7.52
N GLY A 119 -35.94 -9.10 7.04
CA GLY A 119 -35.51 -7.97 7.86
C GLY A 119 -34.00 -7.71 7.88
N ALA A 120 -33.21 -8.29 6.98
CA ALA A 120 -31.80 -7.92 6.82
C ALA A 120 -31.68 -6.54 6.17
N THR A 121 -31.04 -5.59 6.84
CA THR A 121 -30.79 -4.25 6.31
C THR A 121 -29.37 -4.06 5.80
N ASP A 122 -28.41 -4.79 6.36
CA ASP A 122 -26.99 -4.53 6.17
C ASP A 122 -26.23 -5.75 5.61
N SER A 123 -25.17 -5.47 4.85
CA SER A 123 -24.19 -6.47 4.43
C SER A 123 -23.37 -6.95 5.63
N VAL A 124 -23.00 -8.22 5.64
CA VAL A 124 -22.20 -8.82 6.71
C VAL A 124 -20.79 -9.06 6.20
N ARG A 125 -19.80 -8.47 6.86
CA ARG A 125 -18.38 -8.69 6.57
C ARG A 125 -17.91 -9.98 7.24
N TYR A 126 -17.27 -10.84 6.46
CA TYR A 126 -16.60 -12.05 6.93
C TYR A 126 -15.10 -11.91 6.79
N ALA A 127 -14.38 -12.15 7.88
CA ALA A 127 -12.93 -12.23 7.91
C ALA A 127 -12.50 -13.66 8.23
N VAL A 128 -11.63 -14.24 7.41
CA VAL A 128 -11.08 -15.58 7.58
C VAL A 128 -9.57 -15.49 7.68
N GLU A 129 -9.05 -15.97 8.81
CA GLU A 129 -7.63 -16.05 9.11
C GLU A 129 -7.09 -17.43 8.74
N MET A 130 -5.99 -17.45 8.00
CA MET A 130 -5.33 -18.69 7.60
C MET A 130 -3.82 -18.56 7.62
N TYR A 131 -3.14 -19.56 8.17
CA TYR A 131 -1.68 -19.62 8.16
C TYR A 131 -1.15 -20.33 6.92
N THR A 132 -0.14 -19.75 6.28
CA THR A 132 0.66 -20.40 5.23
C THR A 132 2.15 -20.12 5.44
N THR A 133 2.99 -21.06 5.03
CA THR A 133 4.45 -20.92 5.03
C THR A 133 4.95 -19.97 3.95
N ASN A 134 4.20 -19.81 2.84
CA ASN A 134 4.60 -18.99 1.69
C ASN A 134 3.61 -17.86 1.42
N ALA A 135 3.20 -17.15 2.47
CA ALA A 135 2.25 -16.04 2.39
C ALA A 135 2.63 -15.00 1.32
N SER A 136 3.93 -14.72 1.19
CA SER A 136 4.44 -13.78 0.18
C SER A 136 4.20 -14.22 -1.26
N ASN A 137 3.94 -15.50 -1.54
CA ASN A 137 3.65 -16.02 -2.87
C ASN A 137 2.17 -15.92 -3.26
N VAL A 138 1.29 -15.60 -2.32
CA VAL A 138 -0.14 -15.46 -2.57
C VAL A 138 -0.44 -14.01 -2.97
N GLU A 139 -1.36 -13.83 -3.91
CA GLU A 139 -1.85 -12.53 -4.34
C GLU A 139 -3.35 -12.60 -4.54
N CYS A 140 -4.10 -11.60 -4.08
CA CYS A 140 -5.53 -11.52 -4.37
C CYS A 140 -5.77 -10.64 -5.59
N LYS A 141 -6.39 -11.20 -6.63
CA LYS A 141 -6.88 -10.42 -7.76
C LYS A 141 -8.23 -9.83 -7.38
N VAL A 142 -8.17 -8.71 -6.66
CA VAL A 142 -9.38 -8.05 -6.17
C VAL A 142 -10.14 -7.38 -7.32
N ASP A 143 -11.41 -7.77 -7.52
CA ASP A 143 -12.37 -6.95 -8.26
C ASP A 143 -12.84 -5.82 -7.35
N LEU A 144 -12.21 -4.65 -7.49
CA LEU A 144 -12.42 -3.47 -6.65
C LEU A 144 -13.85 -2.88 -6.74
N SER A 145 -14.70 -3.36 -7.66
CA SER A 145 -16.09 -2.89 -7.76
C SER A 145 -17.02 -3.43 -6.66
N LYS A 146 -16.60 -4.50 -5.96
CA LYS A 146 -17.45 -5.23 -5.00
C LYS A 146 -16.85 -5.37 -3.61
N VAL A 147 -15.69 -4.76 -3.36
CA VAL A 147 -15.05 -4.73 -2.04
C VAL A 147 -15.31 -3.37 -1.40
N TYR A 148 -15.86 -3.39 -0.19
CA TYR A 148 -16.08 -2.16 0.58
C TYR A 148 -14.86 -1.86 1.45
N VAL A 149 -14.58 -0.58 1.68
CA VAL A 149 -13.51 -0.12 2.57
C VAL A 149 -14.16 0.34 3.86
N ASP A 150 -13.70 -0.15 5.00
CA ASP A 150 -14.18 0.35 6.29
C ASP A 150 -13.35 1.57 6.77
N TRP A 151 -13.82 2.20 7.85
CA TRP A 151 -13.14 3.36 8.43
C TRP A 151 -11.71 3.03 8.87
N GLU A 152 -11.47 1.83 9.40
CA GLU A 152 -10.16 1.40 9.91
C GLU A 152 -9.17 1.15 8.76
N ASP A 153 -9.61 0.47 7.70
CA ASP A 153 -8.87 0.27 6.45
C ASP A 153 -8.46 1.65 5.86
N LEU A 154 -9.34 2.65 5.94
CA LEU A 154 -9.08 4.01 5.48
C LEU A 154 -8.08 4.77 6.38
N GLU A 155 -8.21 4.68 7.70
CA GLU A 155 -7.25 5.27 8.64
C GLU A 155 -5.84 4.70 8.45
N VAL A 156 -5.71 3.39 8.26
CA VAL A 156 -4.41 2.74 7.99
C VAL A 156 -3.81 3.25 6.68
N ALA A 157 -4.61 3.39 5.63
CA ALA A 157 -4.15 3.92 4.34
C ALA A 157 -3.71 5.38 4.45
N MET A 158 -4.47 6.21 5.17
CA MET A 158 -4.11 7.61 5.43
C MET A 158 -2.81 7.72 6.21
N LYS A 159 -2.68 6.96 7.30
CA LYS A 159 -1.47 6.94 8.12
C LYS A 159 -0.24 6.53 7.32
N LYS A 160 -0.35 5.49 6.48
CA LYS A 160 0.73 5.07 5.60
C LYS A 160 1.14 6.19 4.62
N ALA A 161 0.17 6.87 4.02
CA ALA A 161 0.45 7.98 3.12
C ALA A 161 1.13 9.16 3.84
N GLU A 162 0.72 9.45 5.07
CA GLU A 162 1.37 10.45 5.94
C GLU A 162 2.80 10.03 6.31
N ASP A 163 3.02 8.77 6.68
CA ASP A 163 4.34 8.23 7.02
C ASP A 163 5.27 8.27 5.80
N ASP A 164 4.80 7.86 4.62
CA ASP A 164 5.55 7.91 3.36
C ASP A 164 5.90 9.35 2.96
N LEU A 165 4.96 10.29 3.12
CA LEU A 165 5.18 11.72 2.85
C LEU A 165 6.16 12.33 3.85
N SER A 166 6.05 11.98 5.12
CA SER A 166 6.96 12.43 6.18
C SER A 166 8.38 11.91 5.94
N ALA A 167 8.52 10.64 5.56
CA ALA A 167 9.80 10.04 5.19
C ALA A 167 10.41 10.72 3.95
N HIS A 168 9.60 11.05 2.94
CA HIS A 168 10.02 11.80 1.76
C HIS A 168 10.49 13.21 2.14
N ALA A 169 9.71 13.95 2.92
CA ALA A 169 10.02 15.31 3.35
C ALA A 169 11.26 15.40 4.26
N GLY A 170 11.49 14.37 5.09
CA GLY A 170 12.65 14.27 5.97
C GLY A 170 13.93 13.78 5.29
N ALA A 171 13.84 13.21 4.09
CA ALA A 171 15.01 12.71 3.38
C ALA A 171 15.93 13.86 2.94
N PRO A 172 17.27 13.75 3.12
CA PRO A 172 18.20 14.80 2.67
C PRO A 172 18.18 15.05 1.16
N ASN A 173 17.89 14.02 0.37
CA ASN A 173 17.69 14.12 -1.07
C ASN A 173 16.64 13.09 -1.52
N PRO A 174 15.34 13.43 -1.48
CA PRO A 174 14.27 12.52 -1.86
C PRO A 174 14.21 12.26 -3.36
N HIS A 175 14.92 13.07 -4.17
CA HIS A 175 14.97 12.93 -5.62
C HIS A 175 16.41 12.85 -6.13
N PRO A 176 17.12 11.72 -5.93
CA PRO A 176 18.53 11.55 -6.29
C PRO A 176 18.84 11.74 -7.78
N GLN A 177 17.82 11.65 -8.64
CA GLN A 177 17.94 11.86 -10.08
C GLN A 177 18.18 13.33 -10.44
N TYR A 178 17.86 14.26 -9.53
CA TYR A 178 18.03 15.69 -9.72
C TYR A 178 19.13 16.24 -8.80
N ALA A 179 19.82 17.27 -9.27
CA ALA A 179 20.77 18.00 -8.44
C ALA A 179 20.01 18.81 -7.38
N MET A 180 20.52 18.80 -6.14
CA MET A 180 19.96 19.61 -5.06
C MET A 180 20.10 21.10 -5.39
N SER A 181 19.04 21.89 -5.14
CA SER A 181 19.07 23.34 -5.34
C SER A 181 20.21 24.03 -4.59
N ALA A 182 20.58 23.49 -3.41
CA ALA A 182 21.69 23.96 -2.60
C ALA A 182 23.07 23.84 -3.27
N ASN A 183 23.26 22.89 -4.20
CA ASN A 183 24.56 22.61 -4.83
C ASN A 183 24.56 22.91 -6.33
N THR A 184 23.38 23.22 -6.90
CA THR A 184 23.23 23.47 -8.33
C THR A 184 23.75 24.86 -8.68
N GLN A 185 24.59 24.91 -9.71
CA GLN A 185 25.17 26.13 -10.26
C GLN A 185 24.23 26.78 -11.28
N PHE A 186 24.39 28.07 -11.52
CA PHE A 186 23.63 28.84 -12.52
C PHE A 186 22.11 28.89 -12.26
N LEU A 187 21.70 28.80 -10.99
CA LEU A 187 20.33 29.11 -10.58
C LEU A 187 20.12 30.62 -10.36
N PRO A 188 18.86 31.11 -10.38
CA PRO A 188 18.56 32.45 -9.90
C PRO A 188 19.14 32.69 -8.51
N TYR A 189 19.57 33.93 -8.25
CA TYR A 189 19.97 34.35 -6.91
C TYR A 189 18.82 34.11 -5.91
N ASP A 190 19.12 33.43 -4.81
CA ASP A 190 18.21 33.18 -3.71
C ASP A 190 18.78 33.86 -2.44
N PRO A 191 18.07 34.82 -1.84
CA PRO A 191 18.56 35.55 -0.67
C PRO A 191 18.71 34.67 0.59
N THR A 192 18.08 33.50 0.61
CA THR A 192 18.11 32.55 1.74
C THR A 192 19.18 31.48 1.60
N ARG A 193 19.74 31.28 0.39
CA ARG A 193 20.82 30.31 0.15
C ARG A 193 22.16 30.83 0.67
N ILE A 194 22.91 29.96 1.34
CA ILE A 194 24.31 30.19 1.70
C ILE A 194 25.16 29.69 0.54
N TYR A 195 25.89 30.59 -0.11
CA TYR A 195 26.78 30.25 -1.22
C TYR A 195 28.20 29.95 -0.72
N SER A 196 28.82 28.93 -1.30
CA SER A 196 30.21 28.54 -1.05
C SER A 196 31.18 29.13 -2.08
N VAL A 197 32.48 29.18 -1.75
CA VAL A 197 33.52 29.72 -2.66
C VAL A 197 33.54 28.91 -3.96
N GLY A 198 33.50 29.60 -5.10
CA GLY A 198 33.42 29.04 -6.45
C GLY A 198 32.00 28.83 -6.98
N GLU A 199 30.94 29.13 -6.20
CA GLU A 199 29.57 28.97 -6.67
C GLU A 199 29.08 30.17 -7.50
N VAL A 200 28.23 29.89 -8.48
CA VAL A 200 27.68 30.83 -9.46
C VAL A 200 26.14 30.87 -9.41
N CYS A 201 25.57 32.06 -9.37
CA CYS A 201 24.14 32.33 -9.54
C CYS A 201 23.90 33.40 -10.61
N TYR A 202 22.64 33.69 -10.96
CA TYR A 202 22.31 34.81 -11.85
C TYR A 202 21.16 35.68 -11.35
N THR A 203 21.15 36.94 -11.78
CA THR A 203 20.00 37.83 -11.66
C THR A 203 19.50 38.23 -13.05
N LYS A 204 18.18 38.42 -13.18
CA LYS A 204 17.54 38.86 -14.43
C LYS A 204 16.94 40.25 -14.23
N ALA A 205 17.42 41.22 -14.99
CA ALA A 205 16.88 42.57 -14.98
C ALA A 205 15.54 42.65 -15.73
N ALA A 206 14.75 43.70 -15.47
CA ALA A 206 13.44 43.92 -16.09
C ALA A 206 13.47 43.97 -17.63
N ASN A 207 14.62 44.31 -18.22
CA ASN A 207 14.85 44.31 -19.67
C ASN A 207 15.25 42.92 -20.23
N GLY A 208 15.18 41.87 -19.42
CA GLY A 208 15.52 40.50 -19.81
C GLY A 208 17.01 40.16 -19.78
N LYS A 209 17.90 41.14 -19.49
CA LYS A 209 19.34 40.88 -19.40
C LYS A 209 19.66 40.02 -18.18
N VAL A 210 20.39 38.93 -18.41
CA VAL A 210 20.91 38.03 -17.37
C VAL A 210 22.33 38.44 -17.01
N THR A 211 22.61 38.57 -15.70
CA THR A 211 23.95 38.81 -15.16
C THR A 211 24.31 37.66 -14.23
N TYR A 212 25.46 37.04 -14.45
CA TYR A 212 25.98 35.97 -13.59
C TYR A 212 26.85 36.56 -12.49
N TRP A 213 26.87 35.89 -11.34
CA TRP A 213 27.62 36.28 -10.16
C TRP A 213 28.30 35.03 -9.61
N GLU A 214 29.62 35.05 -9.49
CA GLU A 214 30.41 33.98 -8.87
C GLU A 214 30.94 34.47 -7.53
N TRP A 215 31.02 33.59 -6.54
CA TRP A 215 31.47 33.90 -5.19
C TRP A 215 32.92 33.50 -4.93
N TYR A 216 33.75 34.42 -4.45
CA TYR A 216 35.19 34.22 -4.24
C TYR A 216 35.66 34.39 -2.78
N SER A 217 34.79 34.84 -1.86
CA SER A 217 35.20 35.15 -0.48
C SER A 217 35.08 33.96 0.48
N ASN A 218 36.19 33.61 1.13
CA ASN A 218 36.28 32.56 2.15
C ASN A 218 36.06 33.04 3.60
N VAL A 219 35.74 34.32 3.81
CA VAL A 219 35.71 34.95 5.15
C VAL A 219 34.30 35.35 5.61
N GLU A 220 33.34 35.55 4.71
CA GLU A 220 32.01 36.08 5.04
C GLU A 220 30.89 35.21 4.45
N SER A 221 29.74 35.15 5.12
CA SER A 221 28.53 34.51 4.57
C SER A 221 27.70 35.51 3.73
N LEU A 222 27.03 34.99 2.69
CA LEU A 222 26.22 35.76 1.73
C LEU A 222 24.74 35.83 2.08
N ALA A 223 24.29 35.14 3.13
CA ALA A 223 22.88 35.13 3.51
C ALA A 223 22.34 36.57 3.65
N GLY A 224 21.34 36.92 2.83
CA GLY A 224 20.72 38.25 2.80
C GLY A 224 21.50 39.37 2.08
N LYS A 225 22.63 39.10 1.41
CA LYS A 225 23.40 40.12 0.65
C LYS A 225 23.04 40.11 -0.83
N ASP A 226 22.16 41.01 -1.25
CA ASP A 226 21.75 41.17 -2.65
C ASP A 226 22.93 41.58 -3.56
N PRO A 227 23.23 40.84 -4.66
CA PRO A 227 24.27 41.20 -5.62
C PRO A 227 23.97 42.48 -6.41
N LEU A 228 22.72 42.93 -6.50
CA LEU A 228 22.41 44.22 -7.12
C LEU A 228 22.82 45.41 -6.24
N ASN A 229 22.99 45.21 -4.93
CA ASN A 229 23.38 46.27 -4.02
C ASN A 229 24.90 46.50 -4.06
N THR A 230 25.30 47.67 -4.56
CA THR A 230 26.71 48.06 -4.66
C THR A 230 27.40 48.22 -3.31
N ALA A 231 26.67 48.46 -2.22
CA ALA A 231 27.23 48.56 -0.87
C ALA A 231 27.76 47.22 -0.35
N ASN A 232 27.31 46.09 -0.92
CA ASN A 232 27.80 44.77 -0.57
C ASN A 232 29.17 44.45 -1.21
N ARG A 233 29.69 45.31 -2.12
CA ARG A 233 30.92 45.08 -2.88
C ARG A 233 32.16 45.50 -2.10
N ARG A 234 33.24 44.71 -2.19
CA ARG A 234 34.54 45.07 -1.58
C ARG A 234 35.22 46.23 -2.32
N ILE A 235 36.05 46.98 -1.60
CA ILE A 235 36.84 48.10 -2.13
C ILE A 235 37.81 47.56 -3.19
N GLY A 236 37.67 48.01 -4.44
CA GLY A 236 38.42 47.53 -5.62
C GLY A 236 37.53 46.96 -6.75
N TRP A 237 36.25 46.71 -6.44
CA TRP A 237 35.29 45.99 -7.30
C TRP A 237 34.18 46.95 -7.80
N ALA A 238 34.55 48.20 -8.09
CA ALA A 238 33.62 49.31 -8.36
C ALA A 238 33.20 49.47 -9.84
N ASN A 239 33.76 48.67 -10.77
CA ASN A 239 33.51 48.86 -12.20
C ASN A 239 32.20 48.18 -12.68
N VAL A 240 31.09 48.88 -12.62
CA VAL A 240 29.74 48.40 -12.98
C VAL A 240 29.55 47.85 -14.42
N THR A 241 30.55 47.94 -15.30
CA THR A 241 30.47 47.51 -16.71
C THR A 241 30.91 46.07 -16.97
N LYS A 242 31.54 45.40 -15.99
CA LYS A 242 31.98 44.00 -16.11
C LYS A 242 31.02 43.07 -15.38
N PRO A 243 30.68 41.89 -15.92
CA PRO A 243 29.73 40.97 -15.31
C PRO A 243 30.31 40.17 -14.12
N PHE A 244 31.40 40.62 -13.51
CA PHE A 244 32.15 39.84 -12.52
C PHE A 244 32.33 40.64 -11.24
N TYR A 245 31.52 40.38 -10.23
CA TYR A 245 31.80 40.81 -8.87
C TYR A 245 31.25 39.81 -7.87
N TRP A 246 32.06 39.21 -6.97
CA TRP A 246 31.96 39.00 -5.50
C TRP A 246 33.03 38.01 -5.03
#